data_AF-A0A3M1LMH7-F1
#
_entry.id   AF-A0A3M1LMH7-F1
#
_cell.length_a   1.000
_cell.length_b   1.000
_cell.length_c   1.000
_cell.angle_alpha   90.00
_cell.angle_beta   90.00
_cell.angle_gamma   90.00
#
_symmetry.space_group_name_H-M   'P 1'
#
loop_
_entity.id
_entity.type
_entity.pdbx_description
1 polymer ?
#
loop_
_entity_poly.entity_id
_entity_poly.type
_entity_poly.pdbx_seq_one_letter_code
_entity_poly.pdbx_strand_id
1 'polypeptide(L)'
;MKRIIQTEQAPAPVGPYSQAVVHNGVLYVSGQIAIDPASGELRTRTIEEETRQVLQNLGAVLQAAGCSFADVLKCSVFVSDMNLYGRINAVYAEFFGEENAPAR
;
A
#
# COMPACT_ATOMS: atom_id res chain seq x y z
N MET A 1 24.19 -2.38 2.89
CA MET A 1 23.55 -1.47 3.88
C MET A 1 22.06 -1.39 3.57
N LYS A 2 21.17 -1.28 4.57
CA LYS A 2 19.73 -1.04 4.31
C LYS A 2 19.47 0.46 4.16
N ARG A 3 18.53 0.85 3.30
CA ARG A 3 18.06 2.23 3.15
C ARG A 3 16.62 2.33 3.65
N ILE A 4 16.36 3.29 4.54
CA ILE A 4 15.01 3.54 5.07
C ILE A 4 14.28 4.48 4.11
N ILE A 5 13.01 4.19 3.84
CA ILE A 5 12.13 5.04 3.04
C ILE A 5 11.11 5.69 3.99
N GLN A 6 10.94 6.99 3.83
CA GLN A 6 9.99 7.80 4.59
C GLN A 6 9.43 8.91 3.70
N THR A 7 8.12 9.17 3.80
CA THR A 7 7.40 10.24 3.12
C THR A 7 6.24 10.74 3.99
N GLU A 8 5.93 12.03 3.87
CA GLU A 8 4.76 12.66 4.49
C GLU A 8 3.46 12.36 3.73
N GLN A 9 3.56 11.80 2.52
CA GLN A 9 2.40 11.42 1.69
C GLN A 9 1.85 10.04 2.02
N ALA A 10 2.39 9.37 3.04
CA ALA A 10 1.87 8.11 3.57
C ALA A 10 1.81 8.20 5.10
N PRO A 11 0.95 7.41 5.78
CA PRO A 11 0.79 7.48 7.22
C PRO A 11 2.11 7.29 7.97
N ALA A 12 2.33 8.13 8.98
CA ALA A 12 3.47 7.96 9.87
C ALA A 12 3.35 6.62 10.63
N PRO A 13 4.46 5.88 10.83
CA PRO A 13 4.45 4.68 11.67
C PRO A 13 3.97 5.00 13.10
N VAL A 14 3.00 4.22 13.59
CA VAL A 14 2.49 4.36 14.98
C VAL A 14 3.35 3.60 15.99
N GLY A 15 4.22 2.71 15.50
CA GLY A 15 5.10 1.87 16.30
C GLY A 15 6.54 1.82 15.77
N PRO A 16 7.40 0.94 16.33
CA PRO A 16 8.83 0.87 16.00
C PRO A 16 9.08 0.15 14.66
N TYR A 17 8.56 0.69 13.57
CA TYR A 17 8.76 0.18 12.21
C TYR A 17 8.93 1.35 11.21
N SER A 18 9.47 1.05 10.03
CA SER A 18 9.62 2.02 8.94
C SER A 18 8.51 1.84 7.90
N GLN A 19 8.13 2.89 7.16
CA GLN A 19 7.15 2.76 6.06
C GLN A 19 7.64 1.75 5.01
N ALA A 20 8.91 1.81 4.63
CA ALA A 20 9.57 0.76 3.87
C ALA A 20 11.09 0.72 4.09
N VAL A 21 11.70 -0.38 3.68
CA VAL A 21 13.15 -0.61 3.73
C VAL A 21 13.61 -1.18 2.40
N VAL A 22 14.67 -0.62 1.84
CA VAL A 22 15.37 -1.18 0.67
C VAL A 22 16.59 -1.96 1.12
N HIS A 23 16.71 -3.19 0.64
CA HIS A 23 17.90 -4.02 0.82
C HIS A 23 18.17 -4.85 -0.44
N ASN A 24 19.39 -4.79 -0.96
CA ASN A 24 19.84 -5.51 -2.16
C ASN A 24 18.89 -5.35 -3.37
N GLY A 25 18.43 -4.12 -3.61
CA GLY A 25 17.55 -3.80 -4.74
C GLY A 25 16.07 -4.15 -4.54
N VAL A 26 15.70 -4.79 -3.43
CA VAL A 26 14.30 -5.12 -3.12
C VAL A 26 13.75 -4.12 -2.10
N LEU A 27 12.57 -3.59 -2.38
CA LEU A 27 11.80 -2.71 -1.51
C LEU A 27 10.79 -3.55 -0.70
N TYR A 28 10.95 -3.56 0.61
CA TYR A 28 10.02 -4.19 1.55
C TYR A 28 9.12 -3.10 2.13
N VAL A 29 7.83 -3.12 1.78
CA VAL A 29 6.84 -2.14 2.23
C VAL A 29 6.08 -2.69 3.43
N SER A 30 5.96 -1.89 4.50
CA SER A 30 5.13 -2.24 5.65
C SER A 30 3.65 -2.30 5.25
N GLY A 31 2.85 -3.05 6.00
CA GLY A 31 1.40 -3.11 5.78
C GLY A 31 0.79 -1.71 5.81
N GLN A 32 0.05 -1.37 4.74
CA GLN A 32 -0.65 -0.10 4.65
C GLN A 32 -2.09 -0.28 5.12
N ILE A 33 -2.61 0.73 5.83
CA ILE A 33 -4.00 0.82 6.28
C ILE A 33 -4.61 2.12 5.78
N ALA A 34 -5.93 2.24 5.84
CA ALA A 34 -6.69 3.36 5.28
C ALA A 34 -6.64 4.64 6.12
N ILE A 35 -5.46 5.00 6.64
CA ILE A 35 -5.26 6.31 7.27
C ILE A 35 -5.01 7.33 6.16
N ASP A 36 -5.73 8.44 6.20
CA ASP A 36 -5.42 9.62 5.40
C ASP A 36 -4.18 10.31 5.99
N PRO A 37 -3.07 10.44 5.25
CA PRO A 37 -1.82 10.99 5.78
C PRO A 37 -1.91 12.47 6.14
N ALA A 38 -2.85 13.23 5.58
CA ALA A 38 -2.99 14.66 5.85
C ALA A 38 -3.79 14.92 7.13
N SER A 39 -4.82 14.11 7.40
CA SER A 39 -5.69 14.27 8.58
C SER A 39 -5.38 13.32 9.73
N GLY A 40 -4.73 12.19 9.46
CA GLY A 40 -4.56 11.09 10.42
C GLY A 40 -5.82 10.26 10.65
N GLU A 41 -6.93 10.55 9.94
CA GLU A 41 -8.20 9.86 10.11
C GLU A 41 -8.28 8.55 9.33
N LEU A 42 -9.01 7.57 9.87
CA LEU A 42 -9.32 6.33 9.16
C LEU A 42 -10.46 6.54 8.16
N ARG A 43 -10.19 6.28 6.87
CA ARG A 43 -11.17 6.26 5.77
C ARG A 43 -11.79 4.87 5.64
N THR A 44 -12.89 4.63 6.36
CA THR A 44 -13.52 3.28 6.44
C THR A 44 -15.03 3.31 6.22
N ARG A 45 -15.57 4.37 5.60
CA ARG A 45 -17.03 4.49 5.34
C ARG A 45 -17.53 3.40 4.39
N THR A 46 -16.74 3.08 3.36
CA THR A 46 -17.00 1.99 2.42
C THR A 46 -15.71 1.21 2.21
N ILE A 47 -15.83 -0.07 1.83
CA ILE A 47 -14.64 -0.89 1.55
C ILE A 47 -13.88 -0.38 0.32
N GLU A 48 -14.56 0.27 -0.62
CA GLU A 48 -13.91 0.89 -1.78
C GLU A 48 -13.08 2.12 -1.38
N GLU A 49 -13.62 2.98 -0.51
CA GLU A 49 -12.87 4.12 0.04
C GLU A 49 -11.65 3.63 0.84
N GLU A 50 -11.84 2.60 1.68
CA GLU A 50 -10.78 1.99 2.47
C GLU A 50 -9.68 1.41 1.58
N THR A 51 -10.06 0.59 0.60
CA THR A 51 -9.13 -0.04 -0.35
C THR A 51 -8.37 1.01 -1.15
N ARG A 52 -9.05 2.06 -1.62
CA ARG A 52 -8.43 3.14 -2.39
C ARG A 52 -7.43 3.91 -1.55
N GLN A 53 -7.74 4.21 -0.29
CA GLN A 53 -6.80 4.90 0.61
C GLN A 53 -5.56 4.02 0.90
N VAL A 54 -5.75 2.72 1.14
CA VAL A 54 -4.64 1.76 1.32
C VAL A 54 -3.71 1.76 0.11
N LEU A 55 -4.27 1.70 -1.10
CA LEU A 55 -3.50 1.68 -2.34
C LEU A 55 -2.84 3.03 -2.62
N GLN A 56 -3.48 4.16 -2.33
CA GLN A 56 -2.84 5.48 -2.43
C GLN A 56 -1.64 5.60 -1.48
N ASN A 57 -1.77 5.11 -0.25
CA ASN A 57 -0.68 5.08 0.73
C ASN A 57 0.48 4.20 0.24
N LEU A 58 0.19 3.01 -0.30
CA LEU A 58 1.20 2.16 -0.94
C LEU A 58 1.90 2.89 -2.10
N GLY A 59 1.14 3.53 -2.99
CA GLY A 59 1.66 4.30 -4.11
C GLY A 59 2.61 5.41 -3.67
N ALA A 60 2.28 6.14 -2.61
CA ALA A 60 3.13 7.19 -2.05
C ALA A 60 4.47 6.62 -1.52
N VAL A 61 4.45 5.46 -0.85
CA VAL A 61 5.68 4.79 -0.39
C VAL A 61 6.52 4.30 -1.56
N LEU A 62 5.89 3.72 -2.60
CA LEU A 62 6.58 3.29 -3.82
C LEU A 62 7.26 4.49 -4.51
N GLN A 63 6.54 5.59 -4.70
CA GLN A 63 7.08 6.81 -5.31
C GLN A 63 8.25 7.39 -4.52
N ALA A 64 8.17 7.42 -3.19
CA ALA A 64 9.26 7.86 -2.33
C ALA A 64 10.53 6.98 -2.46
N ALA A 65 10.38 5.72 -2.85
CA ALA A 65 11.49 4.82 -3.13
C ALA A 65 12.04 4.93 -4.57
N GLY A 66 11.36 5.68 -5.45
CA GLY A 66 11.64 5.73 -6.89
C GLY A 66 11.00 4.59 -7.70
N CYS A 67 9.96 3.95 -7.15
CA CYS A 67 9.23 2.83 -7.75
C CYS A 67 7.79 3.23 -8.10
N SER A 68 7.11 2.34 -8.80
CA SER A 68 5.71 2.43 -9.20
C SER A 68 4.98 1.11 -8.94
N PHE A 69 3.68 1.07 -9.20
CA PHE A 69 2.89 -0.17 -9.12
C PHE A 69 3.39 -1.28 -10.06
N ALA A 70 4.03 -0.92 -11.19
CA ALA A 70 4.60 -1.88 -12.13
C ALA A 70 5.83 -2.61 -11.59
N ASP A 71 6.47 -2.08 -10.54
CA ASP A 71 7.67 -2.67 -9.93
C ASP A 71 7.33 -3.67 -8.80
N VAL A 72 6.04 -3.86 -8.50
CA VAL A 72 5.60 -4.69 -7.38
C VAL A 72 5.64 -6.16 -7.78
N LEU A 73 6.37 -6.97 -7.01
CA LEU A 73 6.50 -8.41 -7.26
C LEU A 73 5.42 -9.25 -6.57
N LYS A 74 5.04 -8.87 -5.34
CA LYS A 74 4.11 -9.61 -4.48
C LYS A 74 3.32 -8.66 -3.58
N CYS A 75 2.01 -8.88 -3.47
CA CYS A 75 1.16 -8.27 -2.45
C CYS A 75 0.58 -9.33 -1.52
N SER A 76 0.40 -9.02 -0.24
CA SER A 76 -0.44 -9.83 0.67
C SER A 76 -1.61 -8.96 1.12
N VAL A 77 -2.83 -9.40 0.85
CA VAL A 77 -4.05 -8.65 1.18
C VAL A 77 -4.72 -9.30 2.39
N PHE A 78 -4.76 -8.59 3.50
CA PHE A 78 -5.44 -9.03 4.72
C PHE A 78 -6.82 -8.37 4.76
N VAL A 79 -7.87 -9.19 4.78
CA VAL A 79 -9.26 -8.74 4.80
C VAL A 79 -9.96 -9.29 6.02
N SER A 80 -10.85 -8.50 6.62
CA SER A 80 -11.64 -8.90 7.79
C SER A 80 -12.82 -9.80 7.42
N ASP A 81 -13.36 -9.64 6.21
CA ASP A 81 -14.48 -10.42 5.69
C ASP A 81 -14.24 -10.78 4.21
N MET A 82 -14.25 -12.08 3.90
CA MET A 82 -14.10 -12.58 2.54
C MET A 82 -15.27 -12.24 1.62
N ASN A 83 -16.44 -11.90 2.16
CA ASN A 83 -17.56 -11.41 1.35
C ASN A 83 -17.24 -10.08 0.65
N LEU A 84 -16.26 -9.34 1.16
CA LEU A 84 -15.81 -8.08 0.57
C LEU A 84 -14.80 -8.25 -0.56
N TYR A 85 -14.27 -9.46 -0.74
CA TYR A 85 -13.14 -9.75 -1.64
C TYR A 85 -13.37 -9.30 -3.09
N GLY A 86 -14.59 -9.49 -3.61
CA GLY A 86 -14.94 -9.04 -4.96
C GLY A 86 -14.85 -7.52 -5.13
N ARG A 87 -15.34 -6.76 -4.15
CA ARG A 87 -15.33 -5.28 -4.15
C ARG A 87 -13.91 -4.74 -3.99
N ILE A 88 -13.11 -5.38 -3.13
CA ILE A 88 -11.69 -5.06 -2.94
C ILE A 88 -10.92 -5.27 -4.26
N ASN A 89 -11.15 -6.40 -4.94
CA ASN A 89 -10.48 -6.70 -6.21
C ASN A 89 -10.84 -5.74 -7.32
N ALA A 90 -12.08 -5.26 -7.37
CA ALA A 90 -12.49 -4.27 -8.37
C ALA A 90 -11.64 -2.99 -8.26
N VAL A 91 -11.44 -2.47 -7.03
CA VAL A 91 -10.59 -1.29 -6.81
C VAL A 91 -9.12 -1.63 -7.02
N TYR A 92 -8.64 -2.80 -6.56
CA TYR A 92 -7.26 -3.24 -6.73
C TYR A 92 -6.83 -3.28 -8.21
N ALA A 93 -7.71 -3.76 -9.10
CA ALA A 93 -7.47 -3.84 -10.53
C ALA A 93 -7.33 -2.46 -11.22
N GLU A 94 -7.81 -1.38 -10.59
CA GLU A 94 -7.58 -0.01 -11.10
C GLU A 94 -6.12 0.43 -10.94
N PHE A 95 -5.39 -0.15 -9.98
CA PHE A 95 -3.99 0.20 -9.68
C PHE A 95 -2.98 -0.77 -10.32
N PHE A 96 -3.36 -2.03 -10.48
CA PHE A 96 -2.54 -3.07 -11.09
C PHE A 96 -3.16 -3.48 -12.43
N GLY A 97 -2.51 -3.08 -13.53
CA GLY A 97 -2.89 -3.54 -14.87
C GLY A 97 -2.67 -5.06 -15.03
N GLU A 98 -3.47 -5.70 -15.88
CA GLU A 98 -3.47 -7.15 -16.08
C GLU A 98 -2.08 -7.70 -16.47
N GLU A 99 -1.34 -6.94 -17.28
CA GLU A 99 0.00 -7.30 -17.77
C GLU A 99 1.10 -7.23 -16.70
N ASN A 100 0.90 -6.47 -15.62
CA ASN A 100 1.88 -6.21 -14.56
C ASN A 100 1.35 -6.57 -13.16
N ALA A 101 0.32 -7.42 -13.08
CA ALA A 101 -0.25 -7.82 -11.81
C ALA A 101 0.76 -8.63 -10.98
N PRO A 102 0.95 -8.31 -9.69
CA PRO A 102 1.91 -9.01 -8.84
C PRO A 102 1.39 -10.40 -8.45
N ALA A 103 2.28 -11.25 -7.96
CA ALA A 103 1.86 -12.41 -7.19
C ALA A 103 1.02 -11.93 -5.97
N ARG A 104 0.06 -12.73 -5.50
CA ARG A 104 -0.84 -12.29 -4.42
C ARG A 104 -1.25 -13.39 -3.46
#